data_AF-A0A534KF98-F1
#
_entry.id   AF-A0A534KF98-F1
#
_cell.length_a   1.000
_cell.length_b   1.000
_cell.length_c   1.000
_cell.angle_alpha   90.00
_cell.angle_beta   90.00
_cell.angle_gamma   90.00
#
_symmetry.space_group_name_H-M   'P 1'
#
loop_
_entity.id
_entity.type
_entity.pdbx_description
1 polymer ?
#
loop_
_entity_poly.entity_id
_entity_poly.type
_entity_poly.pdbx_seq_one_letter_code
_entity_poly.pdbx_strand_id
1 'polypeptide(L)'
;MGAQGAYDRIEADMRAIWGDMALAMLRKRLRDVRADRSTLTEDDLVKVVELLRARTLPSVIGDEGADVKAKQYLAWIADGS
;
A
#
# COMPACT_ATOMS: atom_id res chain seq x y z
N MET A 1 -3.36 -3.98 -16.01
CA MET A 1 -4.00 -4.59 -14.81
C MET A 1 -4.02 -3.50 -13.74
N GLY A 2 -4.93 -2.51 -13.87
CA GLY A 2 -4.77 -1.17 -13.28
C GLY A 2 -4.78 -1.09 -11.74
N ALA A 3 -4.91 0.11 -11.18
CA ALA A 3 -4.79 0.42 -9.75
C ALA A 3 -5.44 -0.59 -8.78
N GLN A 4 -6.60 -1.16 -9.14
CA GLN A 4 -7.25 -2.19 -8.34
C GLN A 4 -6.44 -3.49 -8.20
N GLY A 5 -5.83 -3.97 -9.29
CA GLY A 5 -5.00 -5.17 -9.28
C GLY A 5 -3.72 -4.98 -8.45
N ALA A 6 -3.10 -3.80 -8.57
CA ALA A 6 -1.95 -3.44 -7.74
C ALA A 6 -2.35 -3.36 -6.25
N TYR A 7 -3.50 -2.75 -5.94
CA TYR A 7 -4.03 -2.70 -4.58
C TYR A 7 -4.26 -4.10 -4.00
N ASP A 8 -4.92 -5.00 -4.75
CA ASP A 8 -5.20 -6.37 -4.31
C ASP A 8 -3.90 -7.15 -4.05
N ARG A 9 -2.87 -6.94 -4.87
CA ARG A 9 -1.54 -7.54 -4.70
C ARG A 9 -0.84 -7.03 -3.45
N ILE A 10 -0.91 -5.72 -3.19
CA ILE A 10 -0.38 -5.11 -1.96
C ILE A 10 -1.13 -5.67 -0.75
N GLU A 11 -2.47 -5.71 -0.78
CA GLU A 11 -3.30 -6.26 0.30
C GLU A 11 -2.91 -7.71 0.62
N ALA A 12 -2.74 -8.56 -0.39
CA ALA A 12 -2.34 -9.94 -0.22
C ALA A 12 -0.95 -10.09 0.41
N ASP A 13 0.05 -9.32 -0.04
CA ASP A 13 1.40 -9.34 0.54
C ASP A 13 1.39 -8.86 2.00
N MET A 14 0.73 -7.73 2.27
CA MET A 14 0.60 -7.21 3.63
C MET A 14 -0.09 -8.22 4.55
N ARG A 15 -1.12 -8.91 4.07
CA ARG A 15 -1.85 -9.93 4.84
C ARG A 15 -0.99 -11.16 5.12
N ALA A 16 -0.13 -11.57 4.18
CA ALA A 16 0.80 -12.66 4.39
C ALA A 16 1.83 -12.38 5.50
N ILE A 17 2.17 -11.11 5.73
CA ILE A 17 3.17 -10.71 6.73
C ILE A 17 2.52 -10.35 8.07
N TRP A 18 1.39 -9.64 8.05
CA TRP A 18 0.80 -9.02 9.25
C TRP A 18 -0.63 -9.50 9.56
N GLY A 19 -1.14 -10.49 8.84
CA GLY A 19 -2.47 -11.05 9.04
C GLY A 19 -3.57 -10.01 8.86
N ASP A 20 -4.64 -10.12 9.66
CA ASP A 20 -5.82 -9.27 9.52
C ASP A 20 -5.57 -7.79 9.85
N MET A 21 -4.47 -7.46 10.54
CA MET A 21 -4.09 -6.07 10.82
C MET A 21 -3.74 -5.30 9.55
N ALA A 22 -3.29 -5.99 8.49
CA ALA A 22 -3.02 -5.41 7.19
C ALA A 22 -4.22 -4.64 6.62
N LEU A 23 -5.43 -5.19 6.78
CA LEU A 23 -6.67 -4.57 6.30
C LEU A 23 -6.96 -3.26 7.04
N ALA A 24 -6.72 -3.23 8.35
CA ALA A 24 -6.91 -2.02 9.15
C ALA A 24 -5.91 -0.92 8.76
N MET A 25 -4.66 -1.29 8.51
CA MET A 25 -3.62 -0.38 8.06
C MET A 25 -3.96 0.23 6.68
N LEU A 26 -4.30 -0.61 5.70
CA LEU A 26 -4.65 -0.15 4.35
C LEU A 26 -5.90 0.72 4.34
N ARG A 27 -6.96 0.33 5.06
CA ARG A 27 -8.18 1.14 5.20
C ARG A 27 -7.89 2.50 5.82
N LYS A 28 -6.98 2.57 6.81
CA LYS A 28 -6.57 3.85 7.39
C LYS A 28 -5.90 4.73 6.34
N ARG A 29 -5.00 4.20 5.51
CA ARG A 29 -4.29 4.98 4.49
C ARG A 29 -5.17 5.43 3.33
N LEU A 30 -6.11 4.59 2.90
CA LEU A 30 -7.14 5.00 1.93
C LEU A 30 -7.95 6.19 2.44
N ARG A 31 -8.37 6.15 3.72
CA ARG A 31 -9.07 7.29 4.34
C ARG A 31 -8.21 8.55 4.43
N ASP A 32 -6.92 8.41 4.73
CA ASP A 32 -6.00 9.55 4.80
C ASP A 32 -5.87 10.27 3.45
N VAL A 33 -5.97 9.56 2.32
CA VAL A 33 -5.96 10.14 0.96
C VAL A 33 -7.36 10.44 0.41
N ARG A 34 -8.42 10.20 1.18
CA ARG A 34 -9.83 10.34 0.77
C ARG A 34 -10.18 9.54 -0.49
N ALA A 35 -9.58 8.37 -0.67
CA ALA A 35 -9.87 7.47 -1.79
C ALA A 35 -10.82 6.35 -1.38
N ASP A 36 -11.68 5.95 -2.31
CA ASP A 36 -12.47 4.72 -2.21
C ASP A 36 -11.79 3.63 -3.05
N ARG A 37 -11.87 2.38 -2.58
CA ARG A 37 -11.32 1.24 -3.31
C ARG A 37 -11.98 1.08 -4.69
N SER A 38 -13.27 1.34 -4.81
CA SER A 38 -14.01 1.20 -6.08
C SER A 38 -13.67 2.26 -7.13
N THR A 39 -13.08 3.38 -6.74
CA THR A 39 -12.70 4.50 -7.62
C THR A 39 -11.21 4.81 -7.53
N LEU A 40 -10.40 3.85 -7.08
CA LEU A 40 -9.00 4.07 -6.76
C LEU A 40 -8.20 4.36 -8.03
N THR A 41 -7.54 5.52 -8.07
CA THR A 41 -6.60 5.86 -9.13
C THR A 41 -5.18 5.40 -8.79
N GLU A 42 -4.31 5.34 -9.78
CA GLU A 42 -2.89 5.03 -9.55
C GLU A 42 -2.23 6.08 -8.66
N ASP A 43 -2.51 7.37 -8.89
CA ASP A 43 -1.98 8.46 -8.06
C ASP A 43 -2.41 8.34 -6.60
N ASP A 44 -3.65 7.93 -6.33
CA ASP A 44 -4.12 7.70 -4.97
C ASP A 44 -3.40 6.51 -4.34
N LEU A 45 -3.15 5.45 -5.11
CA LEU A 45 -2.43 4.27 -4.64
C LEU A 45 -0.95 4.59 -4.36
N VAL A 46 -0.31 5.42 -5.18
CA VAL A 46 1.05 5.94 -4.92
C VAL A 46 1.07 6.70 -3.60
N LYS A 47 0.12 7.61 -3.37
CA LYS A 47 0.02 8.34 -2.08
C LYS A 47 -0.21 7.39 -0.90
N VAL A 48 -1.01 6.35 -1.07
CA VAL A 48 -1.21 5.31 -0.04
C VAL A 48 0.11 4.63 0.31
N VAL A 49 0.91 4.24 -0.70
CA VAL A 49 2.22 3.61 -0.47
C VAL A 49 3.20 4.55 0.22
N GLU A 50 3.23 5.83 -0.16
CA GLU A 50 4.06 6.83 0.54
C GLU A 50 3.62 7.02 2.01
N LEU A 51 2.32 6.99 2.30
CA LEU A 51 1.84 7.04 3.68
C LEU A 51 2.13 5.75 4.46
N LEU A 52 2.14 4.59 3.80
CA LEU A 52 2.60 3.34 4.42
C LEU A 52 4.07 3.45 4.78
N ARG A 53 4.91 3.88 3.84
CA ARG A 53 6.34 4.12 4.01
C ARG A 53 6.64 5.09 5.16
N ALA A 54 5.91 6.20 5.24
CA ALA A 54 6.20 7.25 6.22
C ALA A 54 5.61 6.98 7.62
N ARG A 55 4.48 6.26 7.72
CA ARG A 55 3.66 6.24 8.96
C ARG A 55 3.25 4.86 9.44
N THR A 56 3.60 3.79 8.74
CA THR A 56 3.12 2.44 9.05
C THR A 56 4.23 1.41 9.05
N LEU A 57 4.97 1.31 7.96
CA LEU A 57 6.01 0.29 7.79
C LEU A 57 7.19 0.48 8.75
N PRO A 58 7.69 1.69 9.05
CA PRO A 58 8.85 1.86 9.93
C PRO A 58 8.68 1.25 11.32
N SER A 59 7.48 1.39 11.90
CA SER A 59 7.19 0.83 13.23
C SER A 59 7.07 -0.69 13.25
N VAL A 60 7.05 -1.35 12.08
CA VAL A 60 6.80 -2.78 11.95
C VAL A 60 8.03 -3.52 11.42
N ILE A 61 8.76 -2.91 10.48
CA ILE A 61 9.91 -3.53 9.80
C ILE A 61 11.17 -2.65 9.77
N GLY A 62 11.17 -1.53 10.52
CA GLY A 62 12.27 -0.56 10.52
C GLY A 62 12.26 0.34 9.27
N ASP A 63 13.03 1.44 9.32
CA ASP A 63 13.07 2.44 8.25
C ASP A 63 13.60 1.86 6.92
N GLU A 64 14.66 1.06 6.97
CA GLU A 64 15.23 0.44 5.77
C GLU A 64 14.26 -0.56 5.13
N GLY A 65 13.62 -1.39 5.95
CA GLY A 65 12.59 -2.33 5.49
C GLY A 65 11.39 -1.59 4.88
N ALA A 66 10.99 -0.48 5.48
CA ALA A 66 9.91 0.36 4.97
C ALA A 66 10.22 0.92 3.58
N ASP A 67 11.44 1.42 3.37
CA ASP A 67 11.89 1.94 2.08
C ASP A 67 11.94 0.86 1.00
N VAL A 68 12.50 -0.31 1.30
CA VAL A 68 12.57 -1.44 0.36
C VAL A 68 11.17 -1.91 -0.02
N LYS A 69 10.28 -2.07 0.95
CA LYS A 69 8.91 -2.55 0.72
C LYS A 69 8.08 -1.52 -0.04
N ALA A 70 8.22 -0.24 0.25
CA ALA A 70 7.54 0.82 -0.49
C ALA A 70 7.99 0.84 -1.97
N LYS A 71 9.30 0.74 -2.25
CA LYS A 71 9.80 0.63 -3.62
C LYS A 71 9.22 -0.56 -4.37
N GLN A 72 9.10 -1.71 -3.70
CA GLN A 72 8.47 -2.90 -4.28
C GLN A 72 7.01 -2.64 -4.66
N TYR A 73 6.22 -2.01 -3.77
CA TYR A 73 4.83 -1.69 -4.06
C TYR A 73 4.67 -0.65 -5.17
N LEU A 74 5.53 0.37 -5.21
CA LEU A 74 5.55 1.36 -6.30
C LEU A 74 5.85 0.71 -7.65
N ALA A 75 6.78 -0.24 -7.70
CA ALA A 75 7.05 -1.02 -8.90
C ALA A 75 5.83 -1.83 -9.35
N TRP A 76 5.08 -2.45 -8.43
CA TRP A 76 3.85 -3.16 -8.78
C TRP A 76 2.74 -2.27 -9.32
N ILE A 77 2.66 -1.01 -8.87
CA ILE A 77 1.72 -0.02 -9.43
C ILE A 77 2.13 0.30 -10.87
N ALA A 78 3.42 0.55 -11.11
CA ALA A 78 3.94 0.87 -12.44
C ALA A 78 3.82 -0.30 -13.43
N ASP A 79 4.06 -1.54 -12.99
CA ASP A 79 3.92 -2.76 -13.82
C ASP A 79 2.45 -3.10 -14.14
N GLY A 80 1.52 -2.62 -13.31
CA GLY A 80 0.09 -2.86 -13.45
C GLY A 80 -0.64 -1.87 -14.38
N SER A 81 -0.04 -0.71 -14.66
CA SER A 81 -0.60 0.32 -15.54
C SER A 81 -0.74 -0.19 -16.99
#